data_AF-A0A946HIQ8-F1
#
_entry.id   AF-A0A946HIQ8-F1
#
_cell.length_a   1.000
_cell.length_b   1.000
_cell.length_c   1.000
_cell.angle_alpha   90.00
_cell.angle_beta   90.00
_cell.angle_gamma   90.00
#
_symmetry.space_group_name_H-M   'P 1'
#
loop_
_entity.id
_entity.type
_entity.pdbx_description
1 polymer ?
#
loop_
_entity_poly.entity_id
_entity_poly.type
_entity_poly.pdbx_seq_one_letter_code
_entity_poly.pdbx_strand_id
1 'polypeptide(L)'
;MYMIHGLLTHRTGLDDLAKCWDVSWGGNLIGAVLLSVCFVYGGGAILGVEGKSLIHSFAQKKMHGTPTTLFLNGLLCNGLVCLAIWTAARKSSDMAKIAIIRFCLYAFIAAGFEHPIANMTVFSVALLSDLPTTITLGGTAWSLFFIGVDLAKQSFQLNGALPDGSGVFCKRLSRPQFLAFLADIPDRSVAL
;
A
#
# COMPACT_ATOMS: atom_id res chain seq x y z
N MET A 1 4.73 6.19 -2.47
CA MET A 1 4.70 7.66 -2.25
C MET A 1 6.09 8.27 -2.00
N TYR A 2 6.78 7.95 -0.90
CA TYR A 2 8.01 8.66 -0.49
C TYR A 2 9.16 8.59 -1.50
N MET A 3 9.52 7.40 -1.98
CA MET A 3 10.64 7.26 -2.92
C MET A 3 10.35 7.90 -4.28
N ILE A 4 9.10 7.89 -4.73
CA ILE A 4 8.70 8.62 -5.96
C ILE A 4 8.79 10.13 -5.76
N HIS A 5 8.41 10.64 -4.57
CA HIS A 5 8.62 12.05 -4.25
C HIS A 5 10.13 12.40 -4.21
N GLY A 6 10.96 11.53 -3.63
CA GLY A 6 12.43 11.68 -3.65
C GLY A 6 13.00 11.70 -5.07
N LEU A 7 12.53 10.82 -5.95
CA LEU A 7 12.95 10.77 -7.35
C LEU A 7 12.56 12.05 -8.10
N LEU A 8 11.30 12.49 -7.96
CA LEU A 8 10.78 13.69 -8.62
C LEU A 8 11.41 14.98 -8.10
N THR A 9 11.90 14.98 -6.86
CA THR A 9 12.64 16.10 -6.26
C THR A 9 14.16 15.98 -6.44
N HIS A 10 14.62 14.99 -7.23
CA HIS A 10 16.04 14.71 -7.47
C HIS A 10 16.86 14.46 -6.19
N ARG A 11 16.20 14.02 -5.11
CA ARG A 11 16.84 13.63 -3.84
C ARG A 11 17.32 12.17 -3.85
N THR A 12 16.75 11.32 -4.70
CA THR A 12 17.07 9.89 -4.80
C THR A 12 17.15 9.46 -6.26
N GLY A 13 17.99 8.46 -6.57
CA GLY A 13 18.09 7.88 -7.91
C GLY A 13 17.01 6.84 -8.21
N LEU A 14 16.93 6.42 -9.48
CA LEU A 14 16.13 5.25 -9.88
C LEU A 14 16.63 3.97 -9.21
N ASP A 15 17.94 3.87 -8.97
CA ASP A 15 18.55 2.73 -8.29
C ASP A 15 18.10 2.64 -6.82
N ASP A 16 18.00 3.78 -6.13
CA ASP A 16 17.53 3.83 -4.75
C ASP A 16 16.04 3.48 -4.65
N LEU A 17 15.24 3.95 -5.63
CA LEU A 17 13.84 3.59 -5.76
C LEU A 17 13.67 2.07 -5.90
N ALA A 18 14.39 1.46 -6.85
CA ALA A 18 14.33 0.03 -7.10
C ALA A 18 14.77 -0.78 -5.87
N LYS A 19 15.93 -0.46 -5.29
CA LYS A 19 16.42 -1.13 -4.07
C LYS A 19 15.43 -1.03 -2.91
N CYS A 20 14.86 0.15 -2.66
CA CYS A 20 13.91 0.34 -1.58
C CYS A 20 12.64 -0.49 -1.80
N TRP A 21 12.12 -0.52 -3.03
CA TRP A 21 10.96 -1.33 -3.37
C TRP A 21 11.23 -2.82 -3.27
N ASP A 22 12.35 -3.30 -3.81
CA ASP A 22 12.69 -4.72 -3.77
C ASP A 22 12.89 -5.21 -2.32
N VAL A 23 13.64 -4.45 -1.52
CA VAL A 23 13.90 -4.79 -0.11
C VAL A 23 12.62 -4.73 0.71
N SER A 24 11.79 -3.69 0.54
CA SER A 24 10.54 -3.56 1.30
C SER A 24 9.50 -4.60 0.89
N TRP A 25 9.36 -4.89 -0.40
CA TRP A 25 8.45 -5.91 -0.90
C TRP A 25 8.88 -7.30 -0.42
N GLY A 26 10.17 -7.62 -0.55
CA GLY A 26 10.75 -8.88 -0.07
C GLY A 26 10.62 -9.03 1.45
N GLY A 27 10.96 -8.00 2.21
CA GLY A 27 10.82 -7.99 3.68
C GLY A 27 9.37 -8.15 4.13
N ASN A 28 8.42 -7.49 3.45
CA ASN A 28 6.99 -7.64 3.72
C ASN A 28 6.50 -9.06 3.40
N LEU A 29 6.95 -9.66 2.30
CA LEU A 29 6.59 -11.04 1.97
C LEU A 29 7.13 -12.02 3.01
N ILE A 30 8.39 -11.88 3.41
CA ILE A 30 9.00 -12.71 4.47
C ILE A 30 8.21 -12.55 5.77
N GLY A 31 7.91 -11.32 6.18
CA GLY A 31 7.11 -11.03 7.37
C GLY A 31 5.70 -11.62 7.31
N ALA A 32 5.04 -11.53 6.16
CA ALA A 32 3.73 -12.12 5.92
C ALA A 32 3.77 -13.65 6.07
N VAL A 33 4.75 -14.32 5.46
CA VAL A 33 4.93 -15.77 5.57
C VAL A 33 5.21 -16.19 7.02
N LEU A 34 6.13 -15.51 7.71
CA LEU A 34 6.45 -15.80 9.11
C LEU A 34 5.22 -15.63 10.01
N LEU A 35 4.46 -14.56 9.82
CA LEU A 35 3.21 -14.33 10.54
C LEU A 35 2.19 -15.44 10.25
N SER A 36 2.04 -15.85 8.99
CA SER A 36 1.14 -16.94 8.60
C SER A 36 1.54 -18.28 9.21
N VAL A 37 2.84 -18.59 9.29
CA VAL A 37 3.35 -19.78 9.99
C VAL A 37 2.94 -19.74 11.46
N CYS A 38 3.23 -18.64 12.17
CA CYS A 38 2.82 -18.47 13.57
C CYS A 38 1.30 -18.60 13.75
N PHE A 39 0.51 -18.05 12.83
CA PHE A 39 -0.95 -18.09 12.90
C PHE A 39 -1.52 -19.49 12.67
N VAL A 40 -1.00 -20.23 11.68
CA VAL A 40 -1.47 -21.57 11.34
C VAL A 40 -1.07 -22.58 12.42
N TYR A 41 0.21 -22.63 12.79
CA TYR A 41 0.69 -23.56 13.80
C TYR A 41 0.29 -23.16 15.23
N GLY A 42 -0.04 -21.89 15.46
CA GLY A 42 -0.64 -21.40 16.70
C GLY A 42 -2.12 -21.76 16.87
N GLY A 43 -2.74 -22.48 15.93
CA GLY A 43 -4.13 -22.90 16.02
C GLY A 43 -5.14 -21.77 15.77
N GLY A 44 -4.81 -20.81 14.90
CA GLY A 44 -5.64 -19.65 14.61
C GLY A 44 -7.10 -20.00 14.35
N ALA A 45 -8.02 -19.40 15.13
CA ALA A 45 -9.45 -19.77 15.19
C ALA A 45 -10.19 -19.74 13.84
N ILE A 46 -9.70 -18.97 12.86
CA ILE A 46 -10.29 -18.85 11.52
C ILE A 46 -10.07 -20.13 10.68
N LEU A 47 -9.13 -20.98 11.09
CA LEU A 47 -8.78 -22.23 10.40
C LEU A 47 -9.60 -23.44 10.87
N GLY A 48 -10.19 -23.39 12.07
CA GLY A 48 -10.88 -24.52 12.71
C GLY A 48 -12.35 -24.69 12.35
N VAL A 49 -12.91 -23.90 11.43
CA VAL A 49 -14.32 -24.03 11.00
C VAL A 49 -14.39 -25.05 9.85
N GLU A 50 -14.87 -26.25 10.19
CA GLU A 50 -14.93 -27.51 9.40
C GLU A 50 -15.66 -27.47 8.03
N GLY A 51 -15.52 -26.44 7.20
CA GLY A 51 -16.21 -26.52 5.90
C GLY A 51 -15.97 -25.48 4.83
N LYS A 52 -15.17 -24.43 5.09
CA LYS A 52 -14.63 -23.46 4.13
C LYS A 52 -14.02 -22.37 4.99
N SER A 53 -12.71 -22.41 5.24
CA SER A 53 -12.09 -21.26 5.91
C SER A 53 -12.41 -20.02 5.06
N LEU A 54 -12.94 -18.99 5.70
CA LEU A 54 -13.31 -17.72 5.05
C LEU A 54 -12.13 -17.19 4.22
N ILE A 55 -10.91 -17.45 4.70
CA ILE A 55 -9.63 -17.15 4.05
C ILE A 55 -9.51 -17.85 2.69
N HIS A 56 -9.90 -19.13 2.56
CA HIS A 56 -9.84 -19.85 1.28
C HIS A 56 -10.79 -19.25 0.24
N SER A 57 -12.03 -18.92 0.63
CA SER A 57 -12.98 -18.29 -0.29
C SER A 57 -12.49 -16.92 -0.77
N PHE A 58 -11.89 -16.13 0.13
CA PHE A 58 -11.27 -14.86 -0.25
C PHE A 58 -10.06 -15.05 -1.16
N ALA A 59 -9.16 -15.99 -0.85
CA ALA A 59 -7.97 -16.28 -1.63
C ALA A 59 -8.35 -16.73 -3.05
N GLN A 60 -9.29 -17.67 -3.20
CA GLN A 60 -9.78 -18.09 -4.51
C GLN A 60 -10.34 -16.92 -5.31
N LYS A 61 -11.25 -16.12 -4.72
CA LYS A 61 -11.84 -14.97 -5.41
C LYS A 61 -10.76 -13.99 -5.92
N LYS A 62 -9.74 -13.73 -5.11
CA LYS A 62 -8.65 -12.80 -5.44
C LYS A 62 -7.71 -13.35 -6.52
N MET A 63 -7.48 -14.66 -6.56
CA MET A 63 -6.64 -15.29 -7.60
C MET A 63 -7.28 -15.24 -8.99
N HIS A 64 -8.61 -15.36 -9.06
CA HIS A 64 -9.35 -15.39 -10.32
C HIS A 64 -9.86 -14.01 -10.78
N GLY A 65 -9.37 -12.92 -10.15
CA GLY A 65 -9.75 -11.56 -10.53
C GLY A 65 -9.27 -11.22 -11.94
N THR A 66 -10.12 -10.52 -12.70
CA THR A 66 -9.75 -9.95 -14.01
C THR A 66 -8.62 -8.92 -13.85
N PRO A 67 -7.61 -8.90 -14.73
CA PRO A 67 -6.46 -7.99 -14.61
C PRO A 67 -6.84 -6.52 -14.44
N THR A 68 -7.82 -6.04 -15.20
CA THR A 68 -8.33 -4.67 -15.11
C THR A 68 -8.93 -4.36 -13.73
N THR A 69 -9.68 -5.31 -13.17
CA THR A 69 -10.32 -5.17 -11.86
C THR A 69 -9.26 -5.16 -10.75
N LEU A 70 -8.30 -6.09 -10.80
CA LEU A 70 -7.20 -6.16 -9.84
C LEU A 70 -6.35 -4.89 -9.87
N PHE A 71 -6.06 -4.38 -11.06
CA PHE A 71 -5.31 -3.14 -11.24
C PHE A 71 -6.06 -1.92 -10.67
N LEU A 72 -7.34 -1.73 -11.03
CA LEU A 72 -8.13 -0.59 -10.54
C LEU A 72 -8.38 -0.65 -9.03
N ASN A 73 -8.60 -1.85 -8.48
CA ASN A 73 -8.75 -2.03 -7.04
C ASN A 73 -7.43 -1.77 -6.29
N GLY A 74 -6.29 -2.18 -6.86
CA GLY A 74 -4.96 -1.84 -6.35
C GLY A 74 -4.72 -0.33 -6.33
N LEU A 75 -5.04 0.34 -7.45
CA LEU A 75 -4.97 1.78 -7.64
C LEU A 75 -5.73 2.54 -6.54
N LEU A 76 -7.00 2.21 -6.35
CA LEU A 76 -7.84 2.90 -5.38
C LEU A 76 -7.42 2.59 -3.94
N CYS A 77 -6.94 1.37 -3.67
CA CYS A 77 -6.40 1.00 -2.36
C CYS A 77 -5.16 1.84 -2.01
N ASN A 78 -4.17 1.86 -2.90
CA ASN A 78 -2.91 2.56 -2.68
C ASN A 78 -3.14 4.08 -2.59
N GLY A 79 -4.08 4.63 -3.36
CA GLY A 79 -4.52 6.01 -3.24
C GLY A 79 -5.00 6.36 -1.82
N LEU A 80 -5.84 5.52 -1.21
CA LEU A 80 -6.33 5.72 0.16
C LEU A 80 -5.23 5.52 1.21
N VAL A 81 -4.35 4.53 1.06
CA VAL A 81 -3.24 4.30 1.99
C VAL A 81 -2.24 5.46 1.95
N CYS A 82 -1.88 5.93 0.75
CA CYS A 82 -1.01 7.09 0.58
C CYS A 82 -1.66 8.35 1.16
N LEU A 83 -2.96 8.55 0.96
CA LEU A 83 -3.69 9.67 1.56
C LEU A 83 -3.67 9.60 3.09
N ALA A 84 -3.82 8.41 3.67
CA ALA A 84 -3.78 8.20 5.11
C ALA A 84 -2.42 8.61 5.68
N ILE A 85 -1.33 8.10 5.08
CA ILE A 85 0.05 8.39 5.48
C ILE A 85 0.38 9.87 5.30
N TRP A 86 -0.01 10.45 4.16
CA TRP A 86 0.22 11.87 3.87
C TRP A 86 -0.49 12.78 4.87
N THR A 87 -1.75 12.52 5.16
CA THR A 87 -2.52 13.35 6.10
C THR A 87 -2.03 13.15 7.53
N ALA A 88 -1.69 11.93 7.93
CA ALA A 88 -1.11 11.63 9.24
C ALA A 88 0.24 12.34 9.45
N ALA A 89 1.09 12.41 8.42
CA ALA A 89 2.37 13.13 8.47
C ALA A 89 2.21 14.65 8.70
N ARG A 90 1.05 15.23 8.38
CA ARG A 90 0.74 16.67 8.57
C ARG A 90 0.03 16.97 9.89
N LYS A 91 -0.31 15.96 10.69
CA LYS A 91 -1.00 16.14 11.98
C LYS A 91 -0.01 16.01 13.13
N SER A 92 -0.12 16.88 14.12
CA SER A 92 0.68 16.82 15.35
C SER A 92 0.10 15.82 16.36
N SER A 93 -1.23 15.79 16.51
CA SER A 93 -1.92 14.89 17.45
C SER A 93 -1.91 13.44 16.97
N ASP A 94 -1.45 12.53 17.83
CA ASP A 94 -1.44 11.09 17.54
C ASP A 94 -2.85 10.50 17.42
N MET A 95 -3.81 11.03 18.18
CA MET A 95 -5.22 10.64 18.05
C MET A 95 -5.76 10.96 16.65
N ALA A 96 -5.38 12.12 16.09
CA ALA A 96 -5.78 12.50 14.74
C ALA A 96 -5.14 11.59 13.68
N LYS A 97 -3.86 11.20 13.86
CA LYS A 97 -3.17 10.26 12.98
C LYS A 97 -3.87 8.90 12.98
N ILE A 98 -4.15 8.36 14.16
CA ILE A 98 -4.83 7.06 14.33
C ILE A 98 -6.23 7.12 13.70
N ALA A 99 -7.00 8.18 13.94
CA ALA A 99 -8.35 8.33 13.40
C ALA A 99 -8.36 8.34 11.86
N ILE A 100 -7.45 9.08 11.23
CA ILE A 100 -7.32 9.14 9.77
C ILE A 100 -6.92 7.79 9.20
N ILE A 101 -5.92 7.13 9.77
CA ILE A 101 -5.48 5.80 9.33
C ILE A 101 -6.63 4.82 9.44
N ARG A 102 -7.34 4.77 10.57
CA ARG A 102 -8.51 3.92 10.77
C ARG A 102 -9.60 4.18 9.73
N PHE A 103 -9.90 5.43 9.43
CA PHE A 103 -10.92 5.79 8.46
C PHE A 103 -10.55 5.34 7.05
N CYS A 104 -9.32 5.61 6.60
CA CYS A 104 -8.86 5.19 5.28
C CYS A 104 -8.78 3.66 5.15
N LEU A 105 -8.34 2.96 6.21
CA LEU A 105 -8.33 1.50 6.27
C LEU A 105 -9.74 0.94 6.14
N TYR A 106 -10.69 1.46 6.93
CA TYR A 106 -12.09 1.05 6.85
C TYR A 106 -12.66 1.29 5.45
N ALA A 107 -12.40 2.45 4.84
CA ALA A 107 -12.91 2.80 3.53
C ALA A 107 -12.47 1.82 2.44
N PHE A 108 -11.17 1.48 2.36
CA PHE A 108 -10.71 0.58 1.31
C PHE A 108 -11.14 -0.88 1.54
N ILE A 109 -11.21 -1.32 2.81
CA ILE A 109 -11.67 -2.67 3.16
C ILE A 109 -13.17 -2.81 2.85
N ALA A 110 -13.99 -1.83 3.25
CA ALA A 110 -15.42 -1.82 3.01
C ALA A 110 -15.76 -1.70 1.50
N ALA A 111 -14.97 -0.94 0.75
CA ALA A 111 -15.09 -0.84 -0.71
C ALA A 111 -14.61 -2.11 -1.46
N GLY A 112 -13.93 -3.03 -0.78
CA GLY A 112 -13.40 -4.25 -1.39
C GLY A 112 -12.18 -4.01 -2.29
N PHE A 113 -11.41 -2.95 -2.03
CA PHE A 113 -10.16 -2.70 -2.73
C PHE A 113 -9.05 -3.66 -2.30
N GLU A 114 -8.04 -3.79 -3.14
CA GLU A 114 -7.03 -4.84 -3.05
C GLU A 114 -5.68 -4.28 -2.61
N HIS A 115 -5.16 -4.72 -1.46
CA HIS A 115 -3.84 -4.30 -0.99
C HIS A 115 -2.83 -5.44 -1.15
N PRO A 116 -1.72 -5.26 -1.90
CA PRO A 116 -0.82 -6.35 -2.24
C PRO A 116 -0.18 -6.97 -1.00
N ILE A 117 0.26 -6.16 -0.04
CA ILE A 117 0.91 -6.66 1.19
C ILE A 117 -0.08 -7.38 2.12
N ALA A 118 -1.35 -6.93 2.17
CA ALA A 118 -2.34 -7.63 2.99
C ALA A 118 -2.70 -8.98 2.36
N ASN A 119 -2.78 -9.00 1.03
CA ASN A 119 -3.02 -10.21 0.26
C ASN A 119 -1.86 -11.21 0.38
N MET A 120 -0.61 -10.78 0.57
CA MET A 120 0.50 -11.70 0.88
C MET A 120 0.15 -12.56 2.09
N THR A 121 -0.28 -11.97 3.21
CA THR A 121 -0.65 -12.72 4.41
C THR A 121 -1.87 -13.61 4.17
N VAL A 122 -2.90 -13.13 3.47
CA VAL A 122 -4.09 -13.93 3.13
C VAL A 122 -3.71 -15.16 2.30
N PHE A 123 -2.91 -14.98 1.25
CA PHE A 123 -2.44 -16.08 0.42
C PHE A 123 -1.50 -17.02 1.17
N SER A 124 -0.58 -16.49 1.99
CA SER A 124 0.33 -17.30 2.80
C SER A 124 -0.42 -18.15 3.83
N VAL A 125 -1.44 -17.61 4.53
CA VAL A 125 -2.27 -18.43 5.42
C VAL A 125 -3.02 -19.49 4.61
N ALA A 126 -3.62 -19.12 3.48
CA ALA A 126 -4.41 -20.04 2.67
C ALA A 126 -3.59 -21.18 2.04
N LEU A 127 -2.33 -20.92 1.67
CA LEU A 127 -1.39 -21.91 1.14
C LEU A 127 -0.84 -22.83 2.24
N LEU A 128 -0.70 -22.34 3.48
CA LEU A 128 -0.23 -23.14 4.60
C LEU A 128 -1.34 -24.00 5.22
N SER A 129 -2.61 -23.60 5.07
CA SER A 129 -3.74 -24.31 5.67
C SER A 129 -4.38 -25.40 4.80
N ASP A 130 -4.03 -25.51 3.50
CA ASP A 130 -4.56 -26.54 2.60
C ASP A 130 -3.52 -27.00 1.55
N LEU A 131 -3.57 -28.28 1.16
CA LEU A 131 -2.82 -28.90 0.06
C LEU A 131 -3.83 -29.44 -0.97
N PRO A 132 -3.63 -29.38 -2.30
CA PRO A 132 -3.11 -28.32 -3.16
C PRO A 132 -4.03 -28.12 -4.41
N THR A 133 -5.33 -28.41 -4.35
CA THR A 133 -6.18 -28.44 -5.58
C THR A 133 -6.86 -27.11 -5.91
N THR A 134 -6.95 -26.21 -4.93
CA THR A 134 -7.90 -25.08 -4.99
C THR A 134 -7.20 -23.71 -5.04
N ILE A 135 -6.01 -23.59 -4.44
CA ILE A 135 -5.19 -22.38 -4.37
C ILE A 135 -3.80 -22.72 -4.91
N THR A 136 -3.35 -22.00 -5.93
CA THR A 136 -2.11 -22.27 -6.66
C THR A 136 -1.14 -21.12 -6.49
N LEU A 137 0.16 -21.43 -6.36
CA LEU A 137 1.21 -20.42 -6.27
C LEU A 137 1.22 -19.50 -7.50
N GLY A 138 0.92 -20.06 -8.68
CA GLY A 138 0.81 -19.30 -9.92
C GLY A 138 -0.33 -18.27 -9.88
N GLY A 139 -1.51 -18.65 -9.42
CA GLY A 139 -2.64 -17.72 -9.33
C GLY A 139 -2.45 -16.65 -8.25
N THR A 140 -1.81 -16.99 -7.13
CA THR A 140 -1.47 -16.00 -6.09
C THR A 140 -0.43 -15.01 -6.59
N ALA A 141 0.61 -15.48 -7.30
CA ALA A 141 1.63 -14.62 -7.88
C ALA A 141 1.05 -13.70 -8.98
N TRP A 142 0.16 -14.23 -9.82
CA TRP A 142 -0.56 -13.45 -10.83
C TRP A 142 -1.38 -12.31 -10.21
N SER A 143 -2.15 -12.62 -9.17
CA SER A 143 -2.95 -11.61 -8.47
C SER A 143 -2.07 -10.53 -7.84
N LEU A 144 -1.02 -10.94 -7.10
CA LEU A 144 -0.07 -10.02 -6.48
C LEU A 144 0.68 -9.15 -7.50
N PHE A 145 0.96 -9.68 -8.69
CA PHE A 145 1.59 -8.91 -9.76
C PHE A 145 0.69 -7.76 -10.21
N PHE A 146 -0.57 -8.00 -10.61
CA PHE A 146 -1.44 -6.93 -11.10
C PHE A 146 -1.81 -5.90 -10.04
N ILE A 147 -1.99 -6.32 -8.80
CA ILE A 147 -2.24 -5.41 -7.68
C ILE A 147 -0.95 -4.63 -7.34
N GLY A 148 0.21 -5.29 -7.40
CA GLY A 148 1.52 -4.73 -7.04
C GLY A 148 2.10 -3.80 -8.10
N VAL A 149 1.76 -3.96 -9.38
CA VAL A 149 2.19 -3.06 -10.47
C VAL A 149 1.72 -1.63 -10.23
N ASP A 150 0.65 -1.41 -9.47
CA ASP A 150 0.19 -0.06 -9.12
C ASP A 150 1.07 0.65 -8.07
N LEU A 151 1.83 -0.08 -7.25
CA LEU A 151 2.82 0.53 -6.36
C LEU A 151 3.81 1.41 -7.13
N ALA A 152 3.96 1.16 -8.44
CA ALA A 152 4.81 1.92 -9.33
C ALA A 152 4.19 3.19 -9.94
N LYS A 153 2.85 3.38 -9.92
CA LYS A 153 2.21 4.41 -10.76
C LYS A 153 1.50 5.54 -10.04
N GLN A 154 1.24 5.46 -8.73
CA GLN A 154 0.62 6.57 -8.02
C GLN A 154 1.55 7.26 -7.03
N SER A 155 2.21 8.30 -7.52
CA SER A 155 2.26 9.57 -6.79
C SER A 155 1.07 10.41 -7.25
N PHE A 156 -0.10 10.18 -6.65
CA PHE A 156 -1.14 11.22 -6.70
C PHE A 156 -0.62 12.40 -5.85
N GLN A 157 0.18 13.26 -6.48
CA GLN A 157 0.61 14.51 -5.89
C GLN A 157 -0.59 15.43 -5.84
N LEU A 158 -1.33 15.36 -4.73
CA LEU A 158 -2.04 16.53 -4.24
C LEU A 158 -1.06 17.45 -3.55
N ASN A 159 -0.21 18.09 -4.35
CA ASN A 159 0.54 19.24 -3.89
C ASN A 159 -0.36 20.47 -4.03
N GLY A 160 -0.69 21.02 -2.87
CA GLY A 160 -1.37 22.29 -2.70
C GLY A 160 -1.71 22.43 -1.24
N ALA A 161 -0.70 22.54 -0.39
CA ALA A 161 -0.90 23.13 0.93
C ALA A 161 -0.44 24.58 0.81
N LEU A 162 -1.37 25.52 0.94
CA LEU A 162 -1.00 26.91 1.19
C LEU A 162 -0.28 27.01 2.54
N PRO A 163 0.52 28.06 2.79
CA PRO A 163 1.22 28.28 4.06
C PRO A 163 0.31 28.30 5.30
N ASP A 164 -1.00 28.49 5.10
CA ASP A 164 -2.04 28.50 6.13
C ASP A 164 -2.60 27.10 6.48
N GLY A 165 -2.15 26.05 5.80
CA GLY A 165 -2.60 24.67 6.02
C GLY A 165 -3.84 24.25 5.21
N SER A 166 -4.43 25.12 4.41
CA SER A 166 -5.56 24.77 3.53
C SER A 166 -5.10 23.92 2.32
N GLY A 167 -5.90 22.92 1.96
CA GLY A 167 -5.65 22.04 0.82
C GLY A 167 -6.28 22.58 -0.46
N VAL A 168 -5.47 22.99 -1.43
CA VAL A 168 -5.90 23.40 -2.77
C VAL A 168 -5.63 22.27 -3.76
N PHE A 169 -6.70 21.75 -4.36
CA PHE A 169 -6.64 20.78 -5.45
C PHE A 169 -6.42 21.54 -6.76
N CYS A 170 -5.18 21.74 -7.20
CA CYS A 170 -4.90 22.41 -8.48
C CYS A 170 -4.20 21.48 -9.48
N LYS A 171 -4.90 21.16 -10.57
CA LYS A 171 -4.32 20.68 -11.84
C LYS A 171 -3.21 21.65 -12.27
N ARG A 172 -1.95 21.22 -12.21
CA ARG A 172 -0.72 21.93 -12.67
C ARG A 172 -0.47 23.31 -12.04
N LEU A 173 0.51 23.38 -11.14
CA LEU A 173 1.20 24.62 -10.81
C LEU A 173 1.99 25.12 -12.03
N SER A 174 1.89 26.42 -12.32
CA SER A 174 2.73 27.07 -13.32
C SER A 174 4.17 27.23 -12.79
N ARG A 175 5.18 27.15 -13.66
CA ARG A 175 6.61 27.32 -13.29
C ARG A 175 6.89 28.47 -12.30
N PRO A 176 6.33 29.69 -12.45
CA PRO A 176 6.59 30.77 -11.50
C PRO A 176 6.05 30.50 -10.09
N GLN A 177 4.90 29.83 -9.95
CA GLN A 177 4.33 29.47 -8.64
C GLN A 177 5.18 28.41 -7.92
N PHE A 178 5.76 27.48 -8.68
CA PHE A 178 6.67 26.47 -8.14
C PHE A 178 7.98 27.08 -7.62
N LEU A 179 8.55 28.04 -8.35
CA LEU A 179 9.78 28.72 -7.94
C LEU A 179 9.57 29.59 -6.69
N ALA A 180 8.41 30.25 -6.58
CA ALA A 180 8.05 31.01 -5.38
C ALA A 180 7.90 30.11 -4.14
N PHE A 181 7.29 28.92 -4.29
CA PHE A 181 7.19 27.93 -3.21
C PHE A 181 8.57 27.42 -2.76
N LEU A 182 9.48 27.16 -3.70
CA LEU A 182 10.84 26.68 -3.38
C LEU A 182 11.68 27.72 -2.63
N ALA A 183 11.46 29.02 -2.89
CA ALA A 183 12.17 30.09 -2.21
C ALA A 183 11.79 30.23 -0.72
N ASP A 184 10.64 29.68 -0.32
CA ASP A 184 10.08 29.79 1.03
C ASP A 184 10.44 28.58 1.93
N ILE A 185 11.17 27.59 1.40
CA ILE A 185 11.63 26.45 2.17
C ILE A 185 12.98 26.80 2.82
N PRO A 186 13.08 26.88 4.16
CA PRO A 186 14.36 27.12 4.80
C PRO A 186 15.33 25.98 4.49
N ASP A 187 16.58 26.33 4.16
CA ASP A 187 17.67 25.39 3.92
C ASP A 187 17.85 24.46 5.13
N ARG A 188 17.37 23.22 5.02
CA ARG A 188 17.64 22.18 6.00
C ARG A 188 18.92 21.45 5.61
N SER A 189 19.99 21.74 6.35
CA SER A 189 21.17 20.87 6.41
C SER A 189 20.73 19.49 6.91
N VAL A 190 21.07 18.46 6.15
CA VAL A 190 20.95 17.07 6.60
C VAL A 190 22.06 16.88 7.65
N ALA A 191 21.68 16.69 8.91
CA ALA A 191 22.63 16.24 9.92
C ALA A 191 23.10 14.83 9.54
N LEU A 192 24.42 14.70 9.32
CA LEU A 192 25.14 13.43 9.13
C LEU A 192 24.99 12.52 10.35
#